data_AF-A0A924AI39-F1
#
_entry.id   AF-A0A924AI39-F1
#
_cell.length_a   1.000
_cell.length_b   1.000
_cell.length_c   1.000
_cell.angle_alpha   90.00
_cell.angle_beta   90.00
_cell.angle_gamma   90.00
#
_symmetry.space_group_name_H-M   'P 1'
#
loop_
_entity.id
_entity.type
_entity.pdbx_description
1 polymer ?
#
loop_
_entity_poly.entity_id
_entity_poly.type
_entity_poly.pdbx_seq_one_letter_code
_entity_poly.pdbx_strand_id
1 'polypeptide(L)'
;MQKSQKIAIVGSGLVGSLLAIYLKKEGHIVHVYDRSPDIRKINFSGRSINLAMSHRGWKALDGAGVGQKVRDIAIPMEKRAIHLVDKLNFQYYGNNGENI
;
A
#
# COMPACT_ATOMS: atom_id res chain seq x y z
N MET A 1 -14.69 11.95 -21.49
CA MET A 1 -14.27 10.60 -21.07
C MET A 1 -13.29 10.05 -22.09
N GLN A 2 -12.18 9.44 -21.66
CA GLN A 2 -11.33 8.70 -22.58
C GLN A 2 -12.09 7.50 -23.18
N LYS A 3 -11.72 7.09 -24.40
CA LYS A 3 -12.26 5.88 -25.02
C LYS A 3 -11.86 4.66 -24.17
N SER A 4 -12.82 3.80 -23.86
CA SER A 4 -12.53 2.56 -23.12
C SER A 4 -11.52 1.71 -23.88
N GLN A 5 -10.57 1.13 -23.15
CA GLN A 5 -9.49 0.30 -23.67
C GLN A 5 -9.46 -1.04 -22.94
N LYS A 6 -8.91 -2.06 -23.60
CA LYS A 6 -8.57 -3.35 -22.99
C LYS A 6 -7.10 -3.30 -22.58
N ILE A 7 -6.83 -3.39 -21.29
CA ILE A 7 -5.50 -3.22 -20.71
C ILE A 7 -5.10 -4.49 -19.98
N ALA A 8 -3.91 -5.00 -20.27
CA ALA A 8 -3.29 -6.09 -19.52
C ALA A 8 -2.24 -5.51 -18.56
N ILE A 9 -2.33 -5.89 -17.29
CA ILE A 9 -1.33 -5.58 -16.26
C ILE A 9 -0.61 -6.88 -15.92
N VAL A 10 0.72 -6.87 -16.05
CA VAL A 10 1.57 -8.00 -15.66
C VAL A 10 2.15 -7.70 -14.27
N GLY A 11 1.70 -8.47 -13.27
CA GLY A 11 2.01 -8.32 -11.86
C GLY A 11 0.81 -7.84 -11.04
N SER A 12 0.41 -8.65 -10.05
CA SER A 12 -0.64 -8.38 -9.06
C SER A 12 -0.09 -7.93 -7.70
N GLY A 13 1.17 -7.51 -7.66
CA GLY A 13 1.78 -6.88 -6.48
C GLY A 13 1.10 -5.53 -6.11
N LEU A 14 1.69 -4.82 -5.16
CA LEU A 14 1.11 -3.60 -4.58
C LEU A 14 0.73 -2.55 -5.64
N VAL A 15 1.65 -2.23 -6.54
CA VAL A 15 1.44 -1.21 -7.58
C VAL A 15 0.48 -1.68 -8.67
N GLY A 16 0.65 -2.92 -9.15
CA GLY A 16 -0.18 -3.47 -10.22
C GLY A 16 -1.65 -3.58 -9.84
N SER A 17 -1.92 -4.06 -8.62
CA SER A 17 -3.27 -4.14 -8.06
C SER A 17 -3.90 -2.76 -7.87
N LEU A 18 -3.14 -1.77 -7.39
CA LEU A 18 -3.62 -0.41 -7.22
C LEU A 18 -3.96 0.25 -8.57
N LEU A 19 -3.06 0.14 -9.55
CA LEU A 19 -3.27 0.65 -10.91
C LEU A 19 -4.51 0.02 -11.56
N ALA A 20 -4.72 -1.28 -11.36
CA ALA A 20 -5.89 -1.97 -11.89
C ALA A 20 -7.21 -1.37 -11.39
N ILE A 21 -7.29 -1.02 -10.09
CA ILE A 21 -8.46 -0.38 -9.51
C ILE A 21 -8.70 0.99 -10.15
N TYR A 22 -7.66 1.81 -10.28
CA TYR A 22 -7.78 3.14 -10.89
C TYR A 22 -8.24 3.07 -12.35
N LEU A 23 -7.59 2.24 -13.18
CA LEU A 23 -7.98 2.07 -14.58
C LEU A 23 -9.40 1.51 -14.73
N LYS A 24 -9.83 0.64 -13.81
CA LYS A 24 -11.20 0.15 -13.80
C LYS A 24 -12.21 1.26 -13.47
N LYS A 25 -11.89 2.15 -12.51
CA LYS A 25 -12.73 3.33 -12.18
C LYS A 25 -12.85 4.32 -13.34
N GLU A 26 -11.80 4.48 -14.14
CA GLU A 26 -11.81 5.29 -15.37
C GLU A 26 -12.60 4.65 -16.54
N GLY A 27 -13.17 3.46 -16.34
CA GLY A 27 -14.05 2.80 -17.32
C GLY A 27 -13.32 1.88 -18.31
N HIS A 28 -12.07 1.51 -18.03
CA HIS A 28 -11.34 0.53 -18.85
C HIS A 28 -11.69 -0.92 -18.49
N ILE A 29 -11.45 -1.83 -19.42
CA ILE A 29 -11.49 -3.28 -19.19
C ILE A 29 -10.06 -3.70 -18.84
N VAL A 30 -9.84 -4.13 -17.60
CA VAL A 30 -8.50 -4.44 -17.09
C VAL A 30 -8.40 -5.92 -16.77
N HIS A 31 -7.36 -6.57 -17.28
CA HIS A 31 -7.00 -7.94 -16.95
C HIS A 31 -5.64 -7.92 -16.22
N VAL A 32 -5.57 -8.56 -15.05
CA VAL A 32 -4.34 -8.65 -14.26
C VAL A 32 -3.84 -10.08 -14.32
N TYR A 33 -2.56 -10.25 -14.64
CA TYR A 33 -1.89 -11.54 -14.73
C TYR A 33 -0.73 -11.56 -13.75
N ASP A 34 -0.61 -12.61 -12.96
CA ASP A 34 0.55 -12.84 -12.11
C ASP A 34 1.05 -14.27 -12.28
N ARG A 35 2.36 -14.46 -12.12
CA ARG A 35 2.98 -15.78 -12.14
C ARG A 35 2.67 -16.55 -10.86
N SER A 36 2.47 -15.83 -9.76
CA SER A 36 2.27 -16.37 -8.43
C SER A 36 0.82 -16.86 -8.26
N PRO A 37 0.59 -17.91 -7.46
CA PRO A 37 -0.77 -18.28 -7.08
C PRO A 37 -1.47 -17.16 -6.29
N ASP A 38 -2.81 -17.17 -6.32
CA ASP A 38 -3.63 -16.24 -5.55
C ASP A 38 -3.32 -16.36 -4.05
N ILE A 39 -2.67 -15.34 -3.49
CA ILE A 39 -2.22 -15.33 -2.09
C ILE A 39 -3.37 -15.48 -1.08
N ARG A 40 -4.62 -15.22 -1.49
CA ARG A 40 -5.82 -15.36 -0.65
C ARG A 40 -6.27 -16.81 -0.49
N LYS A 41 -5.77 -17.72 -1.33
CA LYS A 41 -6.18 -19.14 -1.39
C LYS A 41 -5.09 -20.11 -0.95
N ILE A 42 -3.93 -19.60 -0.54
CA ILE A 42 -2.78 -20.40 -0.15
C ILE A 42 -2.36 -20.03 1.27
N ASN A 43 -1.77 -20.98 1.99
CA ASN A 43 -1.05 -20.67 3.23
C ASN A 43 0.31 -20.08 2.88
N PHE A 44 0.43 -18.77 3.03
CA PHE A 44 1.66 -18.06 2.75
C PHE A 44 2.68 -18.30 3.86
N SER A 45 3.82 -18.91 3.53
CA SER A 45 4.95 -19.17 4.45
C SER A 45 6.11 -18.16 4.29
N GLY A 46 5.90 -17.09 3.52
CA GLY A 46 6.92 -16.07 3.28
C GLY A 46 7.20 -15.21 4.52
N ARG A 47 8.33 -14.50 4.51
CA ARG A 47 8.70 -13.56 5.60
C ARG A 47 7.62 -12.50 5.73
N SER A 48 7.16 -12.25 6.95
CA SER A 48 6.33 -11.08 7.25
C SER A 48 7.14 -9.83 6.91
N ILE A 49 6.71 -9.07 5.91
CA ILE A 49 7.31 -7.80 5.55
C ILE A 49 6.30 -6.73 5.96
N ASN A 50 6.62 -6.01 7.03
CA ASN A 50 5.91 -4.78 7.35
C ASN A 50 6.41 -3.67 6.43
N LEU A 51 5.51 -2.78 6.01
CA LEU A 51 5.83 -1.63 5.19
C LEU A 51 5.40 -0.36 5.91
N ALA A 52 6.29 0.63 5.90
CA ALA A 52 6.00 1.97 6.38
C ALA A 52 5.23 2.74 5.30
N MET A 53 4.09 3.36 5.65
CA MET A 53 3.21 4.02 4.69
C MET A 53 3.27 5.54 4.83
N SER A 54 3.94 6.20 3.87
CA SER A 54 3.95 7.67 3.85
C SER A 54 2.60 8.26 3.41
N HIS A 55 2.42 9.57 3.62
CA HIS A 55 1.26 10.33 3.14
C HIS A 55 0.93 10.10 1.64
N ARG A 56 1.94 9.94 0.79
CA ARG A 56 1.74 9.70 -0.65
C ARG A 56 1.04 8.36 -0.91
N GLY A 57 1.40 7.33 -0.16
CA GLY A 57 0.77 6.01 -0.27
C GLY A 57 -0.68 6.06 0.21
N TRP A 58 -0.94 6.74 1.34
CA TRP A 58 -2.30 6.96 1.83
C TRP A 58 -3.18 7.68 0.80
N LYS A 59 -2.69 8.77 0.22
CA LYS A 59 -3.42 9.51 -0.83
C LYS A 59 -3.81 8.62 -2.02
N ALA A 60 -2.94 7.68 -2.41
CA ALA A 60 -3.22 6.75 -3.49
C ALA A 60 -4.25 5.67 -3.09
N LEU A 61 -4.21 5.16 -1.86
CA LEU A 61 -5.21 4.22 -1.36
C LEU A 61 -6.58 4.88 -1.17
N ASP A 62 -6.60 6.14 -0.73
CA ASP A 62 -7.83 6.93 -0.57
C ASP A 62 -8.50 7.20 -1.92
N GLY A 63 -7.75 7.62 -2.94
CA GLY A 63 -8.30 7.78 -4.29
C GLY A 63 -8.79 6.45 -4.89
N ALA A 64 -8.14 5.34 -4.54
CA ALA A 64 -8.61 3.99 -4.89
C ALA A 64 -9.85 3.55 -4.07
N GLY A 65 -10.22 4.26 -2.99
CA GLY A 65 -11.38 3.95 -2.15
C GLY A 65 -11.17 2.76 -1.20
N VAL A 66 -9.92 2.38 -0.97
CA VAL A 66 -9.55 1.27 -0.08
C VAL A 66 -8.77 1.73 1.16
N GLY A 67 -8.46 3.03 1.25
CA GLY A 67 -7.65 3.62 2.32
C GLY A 67 -8.13 3.25 3.73
N GLN A 68 -9.42 3.38 4.03
CA GLN A 68 -9.94 3.07 5.37
C GLN A 68 -9.70 1.61 5.77
N LYS A 69 -9.99 0.66 4.89
CA LYS A 69 -9.77 -0.78 5.16
C LYS A 69 -8.30 -1.11 5.45
N VAL A 70 -7.38 -0.37 4.83
CA VAL A 70 -5.94 -0.54 5.10
C VAL A 70 -5.54 0.13 6.42
N ARG A 71 -6.14 1.26 6.79
CA ARG A 71 -5.91 1.90 8.10
C ARG A 71 -6.37 1.03 9.27
N ASP A 72 -7.46 0.28 9.09
CA ASP A 72 -8.01 -0.60 10.14
C ASP A 72 -7.02 -1.70 10.57
N ILE A 73 -6.03 -2.02 9.72
CA ILE A 73 -4.96 -2.99 10.01
C ILE A 73 -3.58 -2.33 10.15
N ALA A 74 -3.50 -1.01 10.09
CA ALA A 74 -2.25 -0.27 10.20
C ALA A 74 -1.99 0.17 11.65
N ILE A 75 -0.71 0.30 12.00
CA ILE A 75 -0.27 0.80 13.31
C ILE A 75 0.46 2.12 13.07
N PRO A 76 0.03 3.23 13.70
CA PRO A 76 0.70 4.52 13.53
C PRO A 76 2.09 4.50 14.17
N MET A 77 3.08 4.97 13.42
CA MET A 77 4.43 5.22 13.92
C MET A 77 4.66 6.72 14.04
N GLU A 78 4.59 7.25 15.26
CA GLU A 78 4.71 8.69 15.52
C GLU A 78 6.16 9.20 15.50
N LYS A 79 7.07 8.32 15.92
CA LYS A 79 8.49 8.64 16.11
C LYS A 79 9.36 7.43 15.86
N ARG A 80 10.60 7.67 15.44
CA ARG A 80 11.65 6.66 15.45
C ARG A 80 12.30 6.61 16.83
N ALA A 81 12.56 5.39 17.30
CA ALA A 81 13.40 5.14 18.46
C ALA A 81 14.84 4.90 17.99
N ILE A 82 15.76 5.74 18.46
CA ILE A 82 17.18 5.66 18.15
C ILE A 82 17.86 5.09 19.39
N HIS A 83 18.35 3.86 19.26
CA HIS A 83 19.07 3.16 20.32
C HIS A 83 20.53 3.62 20.33
N LEU A 84 20.92 4.36 21.36
CA LEU A 84 22.32 4.63 21.70
C LEU A 84 22.77 3.63 22.77
N VAL A 85 24.09 3.52 22.99
CA VAL A 85 24.67 2.54 23.93
C VAL A 85 23.99 2.58 25.30
N ASP A 86 23.74 3.77 25.84
CA ASP A 86 23.23 3.95 27.21
C ASP A 86 21.82 4.55 27.29
N LYS A 87 21.20 4.90 26.16
CA LYS A 87 19.89 5.58 26.17
C LYS A 87 19.09 5.42 24.89
N LEU A 88 17.78 5.63 25.02
CA LEU A 88 16.86 5.80 23.90
C LEU A 88 16.64 7.28 23.61
N ASN A 89 16.90 7.66 22.37
CA ASN A 89 16.49 8.97 21.84
C ASN A 89 15.27 8.79 20.94
N PHE A 90 14.31 9.69 21.03
CA PHE A 90 13.13 9.68 20.16
C PHE A 90 13.16 10.87 19.21
N GLN A 91 12.80 10.62 17.94
CA GLN A 91 12.66 11.67 16.93
C GLN A 91 11.33 11.48 16.20
N TYR A 92 10.43 12.46 16.29
CA TYR A 92 9.15 12.46 15.59
C TYR A 92 9.35 12.53 14.07
N TYR A 93 8.43 11.92 13.32
CA TYR A 93 8.49 11.95 11.85
C TYR A 93 7.99 13.27 11.25
N GLY A 94 7.12 13.98 11.96
CA GLY A 94 6.65 15.31 11.61
C GLY A 94 6.62 16.26 12.80
N ASN A 95 6.30 17.52 12.53
CA ASN A 95 6.30 18.59 13.53
C ASN A 95 4.93 18.79 14.20
N ASN A 96 3.85 18.28 13.58
CA ASN A 96 2.47 18.51 13.96
C ASN A 96 1.72 17.19 14.25
N GLY A 97 2.44 16.16 14.71
CA GLY A 97 1.86 14.84 14.98
C GLY A 97 1.62 14.00 13.72
N GLU A 98 2.32 14.28 12.62
CA GLU A 98 2.27 13.41 11.45
C GLU A 98 2.94 12.06 11.76
N ASN A 99 2.23 10.99 11.40
CA ASN A 99 2.65 9.61 11.61
C ASN A 99 2.93 8.92 10.28
N ILE A 100 3.79 7.91 10.33
CA ILE A 100 4.01 6.95 9.23
C ILE A 100 3.22 5.67 9.50
#